data_AF-A0A1G6M004-F1
#
_entry.id   AF-A0A1G6M004-F1
#
_cell.length_a   1.000
_cell.length_b   1.000
_cell.length_c   1.000
_cell.angle_alpha   90.00
_cell.angle_beta   90.00
_cell.angle_gamma   90.00
#
_symmetry.space_group_name_H-M   'P 1'
#
loop_
_entity.id
_entity.type
_entity.pdbx_description
1 polymer ?
#
loop_
_entity_poly.entity_id
_entity_poly.type
_entity_poly.pdbx_seq_one_letter_code
_entity_poly.pdbx_strand_id
1 'polypeptide(L)'
;MPDQRKPNLGQYLRYLFGGVLPESMQDWVRNDLVGPGAMTRYVLRFTIPLIPLFAAFYLLIPGERWIPLAMMALLLFPVLYFAVALMNIYRRHRLLSHGLDPELLDAKAQRRATDTRDDYERRHGRGDN
;
A
#
# COMPACT_ATOMS: atom_id res chain seq x y z
N MET A 1 28.42 -10.17 -9.50
CA MET A 1 28.09 -8.92 -8.78
C MET A 1 26.64 -9.01 -8.35
N PRO A 2 26.30 -8.82 -7.06
CA PRO A 2 24.91 -8.87 -6.62
C PRO A 2 24.14 -7.79 -7.37
N ASP A 3 23.02 -8.19 -7.98
CA ASP A 3 22.16 -7.37 -8.83
C ASP A 3 21.76 -6.09 -8.06
N GLN A 4 22.46 -4.97 -8.31
CA GLN A 4 22.32 -3.67 -7.62
C GLN A 4 20.90 -3.06 -7.70
N ARG A 5 20.00 -3.74 -8.42
CA ARG A 5 18.60 -3.38 -8.66
C ARG A 5 17.63 -3.88 -7.58
N LYS A 6 18.08 -4.66 -6.59
CA LYS A 6 17.23 -5.12 -5.46
C LYS A 6 17.79 -4.64 -4.12
N PRO A 7 16.96 -4.06 -3.23
CA PRO A 7 17.43 -3.62 -1.91
C PRO A 7 17.79 -4.83 -1.03
N ASN A 8 18.90 -4.73 -0.30
CA ASN A 8 19.20 -5.69 0.76
C ASN A 8 18.21 -5.53 1.94
N LEU A 9 18.08 -6.54 2.80
CA LEU A 9 17.19 -6.55 3.97
C LEU A 9 17.30 -5.28 4.83
N GLY A 10 18.51 -4.80 5.12
CA GLY A 10 18.70 -3.56 5.88
C GLY A 10 18.21 -2.30 5.15
N GLN A 11 18.43 -2.23 3.84
CA GLN A 11 17.93 -1.13 3.00
C GLN A 11 16.42 -1.18 2.84
N TYR A 12 15.85 -2.39 2.76
CA TYR A 12 14.42 -2.62 2.73
C TYR A 12 13.75 -2.19 4.04
N LEU A 13 14.35 -2.53 5.19
CA LEU A 13 13.87 -2.08 6.51
C LEU A 13 13.96 -0.55 6.63
N ARG A 14 15.10 0.06 6.30
CA ARG A 14 15.25 1.52 6.27
C ARG A 14 14.17 2.16 5.40
N TYR A 15 13.90 1.60 4.22
CA TYR A 15 12.86 2.06 3.31
C TYR A 15 11.44 1.90 3.88
N LEU A 16 11.20 0.83 4.66
CA LEU A 16 9.94 0.58 5.38
C LEU A 16 9.68 1.65 6.44
N PHE A 17 10.73 2.05 7.16
CA PHE A 17 10.70 3.11 8.18
C PHE A 17 10.76 4.53 7.60
N GLY A 18 10.58 4.69 6.29
CA GLY A 18 10.51 6.00 5.63
C GLY A 18 11.84 6.53 5.09
N GLY A 19 12.94 5.79 5.22
CA GLY A 19 14.23 6.17 4.68
C GLY A 19 14.29 6.12 3.15
N VAL A 20 15.17 6.96 2.58
CA VAL A 20 15.39 7.08 1.13
C VAL A 20 16.42 6.04 0.69
N LEU A 21 16.13 5.35 -0.43
CA LEU A 21 17.03 4.43 -1.11
C LEU A 21 17.95 5.16 -2.10
N PRO A 22 19.17 4.64 -2.38
CA PRO A 22 20.09 5.20 -3.38
C PRO A 22 19.48 5.28 -4.79
N GLU A 23 19.98 6.20 -5.62
CA GLU A 23 19.49 6.41 -6.99
C GLU A 23 19.55 5.14 -7.86
N SER A 24 20.53 4.27 -7.65
CA SER A 24 20.65 3.00 -8.38
C SER A 24 19.47 2.03 -8.18
N MET A 25 18.59 2.30 -7.20
CA MET A 25 17.41 1.50 -6.86
C MET A 25 16.09 2.21 -7.13
N GLN A 26 16.12 3.37 -7.80
CA GLN A 26 14.95 4.16 -8.17
C GLN A 26 13.91 3.35 -8.98
N ASP A 27 14.36 2.50 -9.90
CA ASP A 27 13.46 1.65 -10.70
C ASP A 27 12.69 0.63 -9.84
N TRP A 28 13.34 0.08 -8.81
CA TRP A 28 12.69 -0.80 -7.85
C TRP A 28 11.66 -0.04 -7.03
N VAL A 29 12.00 1.17 -6.56
CA VAL A 29 11.07 2.04 -5.82
C VAL A 29 9.88 2.44 -6.69
N ARG A 30 10.12 2.77 -7.95
CA ARG A 30 9.07 3.08 -8.93
C ARG A 30 8.12 1.91 -9.10
N ASN A 31 8.63 0.69 -9.25
CA ASN A 31 7.80 -0.50 -9.35
C ASN A 31 7.13 -0.88 -8.00
N ASP A 32 7.69 -0.47 -6.86
CA ASP A 32 7.07 -0.66 -5.55
C ASP A 32 5.90 0.30 -5.31
N LEU A 33 6.08 1.57 -5.67
CA LEU A 33 5.07 2.61 -5.51
C LEU A 33 3.99 2.55 -6.59
N VAL A 34 4.38 2.30 -7.84
CA VAL A 34 3.52 2.41 -9.03
C VAL A 34 3.20 1.04 -9.64
N GLY A 35 3.84 -0.05 -9.21
CA GLY A 35 3.58 -1.38 -9.77
C GLY A 35 2.22 -1.99 -9.37
N PRO A 36 1.85 -3.12 -9.97
CA PRO A 36 0.72 -3.93 -9.52
C PRO A 36 0.95 -4.42 -8.08
N GLY A 37 -0.08 -4.37 -7.25
CA GLY A 37 0.00 -4.78 -5.83
C GLY A 37 0.64 -3.77 -4.87
N ALA A 38 0.90 -2.52 -5.30
CA ALA A 38 1.39 -1.47 -4.40
C ALA A 38 0.43 -1.21 -3.22
N MET A 39 -0.89 -1.31 -3.46
CA MET A 39 -1.90 -1.21 -2.41
C MET A 39 -1.80 -2.38 -1.43
N THR A 40 -1.68 -3.61 -1.94
CA THR A 40 -1.51 -4.82 -1.12
C THR A 40 -0.28 -4.72 -0.24
N ARG A 41 0.87 -4.30 -0.78
CA ARG A 41 2.12 -4.12 -0.01
C ARG A 41 1.99 -3.06 1.07
N TYR A 42 1.30 -1.96 0.78
CA TYR A 42 1.04 -0.92 1.76
C TYR A 42 0.14 -1.43 2.89
N VAL A 43 -0.98 -2.07 2.56
CA VAL A 43 -1.86 -2.70 3.57
C VAL A 43 -1.09 -3.71 4.41
N LEU A 44 -0.30 -4.57 3.78
CA LEU A 44 0.50 -5.59 4.46
C LEU A 44 1.52 -4.97 5.45
N ARG A 45 2.09 -3.79 5.14
CA ARG A 45 2.97 -3.07 6.07
C ARG A 45 2.27 -2.62 7.35
N PHE A 46 0.98 -2.32 7.30
CA PHE A 46 0.19 -2.01 8.51
C PHE A 46 -0.33 -3.29 9.18
N THR A 47 -0.62 -4.34 8.41
CA THR A 47 -1.12 -5.62 8.94
C THR A 47 -0.04 -6.46 9.62
N ILE A 48 1.20 -6.50 9.11
CA ILE A 48 2.28 -7.34 9.67
C ILE A 48 2.59 -7.00 11.14
N PRO A 49 2.77 -5.72 11.54
CA PRO A 49 2.98 -5.36 12.95
C PRO A 49 1.83 -5.77 13.87
N LEU A 50 0.61 -5.94 13.34
CA LEU A 50 -0.55 -6.37 14.12
C LEU A 50 -0.55 -7.89 14.37
N ILE A 51 0.18 -8.70 13.59
CA ILE A 51 0.25 -10.16 13.79
C ILE A 51 0.73 -10.56 15.20
N PRO A 52 1.86 -10.05 15.73
CA PRO A 52 2.28 -10.39 17.10
C PRO A 52 1.27 -9.90 18.14
N LEU A 53 0.62 -8.76 17.92
CA LEU A 53 -0.45 -8.27 18.78
C LEU A 53 -1.62 -9.25 18.80
N PHE A 54 -2.04 -9.73 17.63
CA PHE A 54 -3.13 -10.70 17.48
C PHE A 54 -2.77 -12.06 18.10
N ALA A 55 -1.53 -12.51 17.91
CA ALA A 55 -1.02 -13.73 18.54
C ALA A 55 -1.01 -13.60 20.08
N ALA A 56 -0.56 -12.45 20.60
CA ALA A 56 -0.58 -12.15 22.03
C ALA A 56 -2.02 -12.13 22.57
N PHE A 57 -2.95 -11.45 21.90
CA PHE A 57 -4.36 -11.43 22.27
C PHE A 57 -5.00 -12.82 22.30
N TYR A 58 -4.68 -13.67 21.32
CA TYR A 58 -5.18 -15.05 21.26
C TYR A 58 -4.59 -15.94 22.37
N LEU A 59 -3.31 -15.77 22.71
CA LEU A 59 -2.62 -16.59 23.71
C LEU A 59 -2.81 -16.12 25.15
N LEU A 60 -2.90 -14.80 25.39
CA LEU A 60 -2.92 -14.20 26.73
C LEU A 60 -4.32 -14.02 27.31
N ILE A 61 -5.36 -14.02 26.48
CA ILE A 61 -6.75 -13.89 26.94
C ILE A 61 -7.41 -15.27 26.92
N PRO A 62 -7.37 -16.02 28.04
CA PRO A 62 -8.18 -17.22 28.19
C PRO A 62 -9.66 -16.78 28.26
N GLY A 63 -10.40 -16.96 27.17
CA GLY A 63 -11.77 -16.50 27.08
C GLY A 63 -12.40 -16.72 25.70
N GLU A 64 -13.59 -16.15 25.52
CA GLU A 64 -14.34 -16.31 24.28
C GLU A 64 -13.68 -15.57 23.12
N ARG A 65 -13.43 -16.30 22.03
CA ARG A 65 -12.55 -15.84 20.93
C ARG A 65 -13.06 -14.62 20.17
N TRP A 66 -14.32 -14.22 20.34
CA TRP A 66 -14.89 -13.05 19.70
C TRP A 66 -14.46 -11.74 20.37
N ILE A 67 -14.13 -11.75 21.67
CA ILE A 67 -13.74 -10.55 22.41
C ILE A 67 -12.41 -9.98 21.90
N PRO A 68 -11.32 -10.78 21.78
CA PRO A 68 -10.10 -10.29 21.15
C PRO A 68 -10.33 -9.85 19.70
N LEU A 69 -11.18 -10.58 18.95
CA LEU A 69 -11.51 -10.22 17.57
C LEU A 69 -12.19 -8.84 17.48
N ALA A 70 -13.10 -8.52 18.39
CA ALA A 70 -13.79 -7.23 18.45
C ALA A 70 -12.83 -6.09 18.80
N MET A 71 -11.93 -6.29 19.77
CA MET A 71 -10.88 -5.33 20.11
C MET A 71 -9.90 -5.11 18.95
N MET A 72 -9.54 -6.20 18.25
CA MET A 72 -8.72 -6.15 17.05
C MET A 72 -9.39 -5.37 15.93
N ALA A 73 -10.68 -5.62 15.68
CA ALA A 73 -11.46 -4.88 14.69
C ALA A 73 -11.51 -3.38 15.04
N LEU A 74 -11.79 -3.06 16.31
CA LEU A 74 -11.82 -1.68 16.81
C LEU A 74 -10.50 -0.93 16.55
N LEU A 75 -9.35 -1.61 16.67
CA LEU A 75 -8.04 -1.03 16.38
C LEU A 75 -7.72 -1.00 14.87
N LEU A 76 -8.14 -2.05 14.14
CA LEU A 76 -7.83 -2.24 12.73
C LEU A 76 -8.58 -1.24 11.83
N PHE A 77 -9.87 -0.97 12.11
CA PHE A 77 -10.69 -0.05 11.34
C PHE A 77 -10.07 1.36 11.19
N PRO A 78 -9.69 2.06 12.28
CA PRO A 78 -9.08 3.38 12.17
C PRO A 78 -7.72 3.31 11.50
N VAL A 79 -6.89 2.29 11.79
CA VAL A 79 -5.59 2.13 11.12
C VAL A 79 -5.76 1.97 9.62
N LEU A 80 -6.67 1.11 9.16
CA LEU A 80 -6.95 0.92 7.73
C LEU A 80 -7.53 2.19 7.11
N TYR A 81 -8.45 2.87 7.80
CA TYR A 81 -9.03 4.12 7.33
C TYR A 81 -7.95 5.19 7.10
N PHE A 82 -7.12 5.46 8.11
CA PHE A 82 -6.03 6.43 7.97
C PHE A 82 -4.97 5.97 6.97
N ALA A 83 -4.66 4.67 6.93
CA ALA A 83 -3.73 4.13 5.95
C ALA A 83 -4.23 4.42 4.53
N VAL A 84 -5.49 4.12 4.22
CA VAL A 84 -6.09 4.38 2.90
C VAL A 84 -6.17 5.88 2.62
N ALA A 85 -6.61 6.70 3.58
CA ALA A 85 -6.72 8.15 3.43
C ALA A 85 -5.36 8.82 3.17
N LEU A 86 -4.32 8.43 3.91
CA LEU A 86 -2.97 9.00 3.77
C LEU A 86 -2.16 8.37 2.64
N MET A 87 -2.62 7.25 2.04
CA MET A 87 -1.88 6.54 1.00
C MET A 87 -1.47 7.47 -0.15
N ASN A 88 -2.39 8.30 -0.66
CA ASN A 88 -2.09 9.21 -1.77
C ASN A 88 -1.09 10.29 -1.38
N ILE A 89 -1.25 10.86 -0.18
CA ILE A 89 -0.34 11.88 0.36
C ILE A 89 1.07 11.30 0.55
N TYR A 90 1.17 10.11 1.17
CA TYR A 90 2.43 9.41 1.40
C TYR A 90 3.14 9.06 0.10
N ARG A 91 2.41 8.53 -0.90
CA ARG A 91 2.97 8.18 -2.21
C ARG A 91 3.49 9.42 -2.95
N ARG A 92 2.73 10.51 -2.94
CA ARG A 92 3.14 11.78 -3.57
C ARG A 92 4.38 12.34 -2.90
N HIS A 93 4.42 12.38 -1.57
CA HIS A 93 5.57 12.84 -0.82
C HIS A 93 6.82 11.96 -1.05
N ARG A 94 6.64 10.64 -1.15
CA ARG A 94 7.72 9.70 -1.46
C ARG A 94 8.26 9.85 -2.87
N LEU A 95 7.41 10.04 -3.87
CA LEU A 95 7.87 10.32 -5.24
C LEU A 95 8.70 11.60 -5.30
N LEU A 96 8.22 12.67 -4.66
CA LEU A 96 8.97 13.93 -4.52
C LEU A 96 10.31 13.74 -3.80
N SER A 97 10.33 12.96 -2.71
CA SER A 97 11.56 12.64 -1.95
C SER A 97 12.57 11.83 -2.76
N HIS A 98 12.11 11.15 -3.80
CA HIS A 98 12.94 10.41 -4.76
C HIS A 98 13.20 11.19 -6.06
N GLY A 99 12.75 12.45 -6.18
CA GLY A 99 12.89 13.23 -7.43
C GLY A 99 12.09 12.67 -8.60
N LEU A 100 11.11 11.80 -8.35
CA LEU A 100 10.20 11.24 -9.34
C LEU A 100 8.97 12.13 -9.49
N ASP A 101 8.49 12.25 -10.72
CA ASP A 101 7.35 13.10 -11.05
C ASP A 101 6.06 12.59 -10.38
N PRO A 102 5.39 13.39 -9.53
CA PRO A 102 4.11 13.04 -8.93
C PRO A 102 2.99 12.81 -9.95
N GLU A 103 3.07 13.36 -11.17
CA GLU A 103 2.09 13.12 -12.24
C GLU A 103 1.99 11.64 -12.65
N LEU A 104 3.00 10.82 -12.34
CA LEU A 104 2.95 9.38 -12.57
C LEU A 104 1.83 8.67 -11.78
N LEU A 105 1.43 9.21 -10.62
CA LEU A 105 0.28 8.70 -9.86
C LEU A 105 -1.04 9.08 -10.53
N ASP A 106 -1.13 10.31 -11.02
CA ASP A 106 -2.33 10.84 -11.68
C ASP A 106 -2.57 10.14 -13.01
N ALA A 107 -1.52 9.94 -13.82
CA ALA A 107 -1.62 9.18 -15.07
C ALA A 107 -2.13 7.75 -14.86
N LYS A 108 -1.70 7.08 -13.78
CA LYS A 108 -2.18 5.73 -13.43
C LYS A 108 -3.61 5.74 -12.88
N ALA A 109 -3.94 6.71 -12.03
CA ALA A 109 -5.29 6.88 -11.50
C ALA A 109 -6.29 7.17 -12.64
N GLN A 110 -5.88 8.03 -13.57
CA GLN A 110 -6.65 8.40 -14.75
C GLN A 110 -6.83 7.22 -15.70
N ARG A 111 -5.77 6.45 -16.01
CA ARG A 111 -5.91 5.19 -16.77
C ARG A 111 -6.90 4.23 -16.14
N ARG A 112 -6.89 4.07 -14.80
CA ARG A 112 -7.83 3.17 -14.10
C ARG A 112 -9.27 3.69 -14.13
N ALA A 113 -9.45 5.01 -14.04
CA ALA A 113 -10.76 5.63 -14.18
C ALA A 113 -11.31 5.50 -15.61
N THR A 114 -10.45 5.67 -16.64
CA THR A 114 -10.80 5.44 -18.04
C THR A 114 -11.16 3.98 -18.29
N ASP A 115 -10.34 3.02 -17.83
CA ASP A 115 -10.60 1.59 -18.03
C ASP A 115 -11.91 1.13 -17.35
N THR A 116 -12.21 1.72 -16.18
CA THR A 116 -13.49 1.52 -15.48
C THR A 116 -14.65 2.11 -16.29
N ARG A 117 -14.48 3.34 -16.82
CA ARG A 117 -15.48 4.01 -17.65
C ARG A 117 -15.74 3.25 -18.95
N ASP A 118 -14.70 2.78 -19.63
CA ASP A 118 -14.79 1.99 -20.86
C ASP A 118 -15.48 0.65 -20.63
N ASP A 119 -15.30 0.04 -19.46
CA ASP A 119 -16.01 -1.18 -19.06
C ASP A 119 -17.49 -0.90 -18.73
N TYR A 120 -17.80 0.22 -18.05
CA TYR A 120 -19.18 0.68 -17.88
C TYR A 120 -19.86 1.00 -19.22
N GLU A 121 -19.18 1.71 -20.13
CA GLU A 121 -19.67 2.06 -21.46
C GLU A 121 -19.84 0.82 -22.35
N ARG A 122 -18.99 -0.21 -22.20
CA ARG A 122 -19.17 -1.51 -22.88
C ARG A 122 -20.35 -2.31 -22.35
N ARG A 123 -20.59 -2.31 -21.02
CA ARG A 123 -21.68 -3.09 -20.40
C ARG A 123 -23.03 -2.40 -20.44
N HIS A 124 -23.05 -1.06 -20.42
CA HIS A 124 -24.26 -0.24 -20.41
C HIS A 124 -24.31 0.66 -21.63
N GLY A 125 -23.78 0.14 -22.76
CA GLY A 125 -23.78 0.74 -24.08
C GLY A 125 -24.95 1.66 -24.24
N ARG A 126 -24.62 2.95 -24.36
CA ARG A 126 -25.49 4.09 -24.60
C ARG A 126 -26.79 3.63 -25.27
N GLY A 127 -27.84 3.52 -24.47
CA GLY A 127 -29.20 3.32 -24.96
C GLY A 127 -29.63 4.60 -25.67
N ASP A 128 -29.06 4.85 -26.85
CA ASP A 128 -29.55 5.85 -27.79
C ASP A 128 -30.79 5.24 -28.46
N ASN A 129 -31.96 5.66 -27.97
CA ASN A 129 -33.17 5.79 -28.77
C ASN A 129 -33.31 7.25 -29.17
#